data_AF-A0A1M5AQM4-F1
#
_entry.id   AF-A0A1M5AQM4-F1
#
_cell.length_a   1.000
_cell.length_b   1.000
_cell.length_c   1.000
_cell.angle_alpha   90.00
_cell.angle_beta   90.00
_cell.angle_gamma   90.00
#
_symmetry.space_group_name_H-M   'P 1'
#
loop_
_entity.id
_entity.type
_entity.pdbx_description
1 polymer ?
#
loop_
_entity_poly.entity_id
_entity_poly.type
_entity_poly.pdbx_seq_one_letter_code
_entity_poly.pdbx_strand_id
1 'polypeptide(L)'
;MLIAIDRGMEDLKTLLESQGYQVIYIDEGLMCDAYIYSNAFGQQLKYIKPGKNGTLLISGSMEYDNILNALKTRLITPLFE
;
A
#
# COMPACT_ATOMS: atom_id res chain seq x y z
N MET A 1 10.02 -5.54 3.21
CA MET A 1 8.57 -5.33 3.39
C MET A 1 7.94 -5.34 2.02
N LEU A 2 6.88 -6.11 1.83
CA LEU A 2 6.19 -6.23 0.55
C LEU A 2 4.97 -5.31 0.52
N ILE A 3 4.92 -4.42 -0.47
CA ILE A 3 3.86 -3.44 -0.66
C ILE A 3 3.12 -3.77 -1.94
N ALA A 4 1.80 -3.94 -1.86
CA ALA A 4 0.95 -4.00 -3.03
C ALA A 4 0.47 -2.59 -3.41
N ILE A 5 0.36 -2.31 -4.70
CA ILE A 5 -0.20 -1.06 -5.22
C ILE A 5 -1.22 -1.33 -6.33
N ASP A 6 -2.07 -0.35 -6.61
CA ASP A 6 -2.90 -0.36 -7.82
C ASP A 6 -2.06 -0.04 -9.07
N ARG A 7 -2.52 -0.51 -10.24
CA ARG A 7 -1.97 -0.06 -11.52
C ARG A 7 -2.29 1.43 -11.75
N GLY A 8 -1.39 2.15 -12.41
CA GLY A 8 -1.47 3.61 -12.56
C GLY A 8 -0.71 4.39 -11.48
N MET A 9 0.05 3.70 -10.62
CA MET A 9 0.91 4.27 -9.60
C MET A 9 2.40 3.99 -9.84
N GLU A 10 2.84 3.92 -11.10
CA GLU A 10 4.22 3.59 -11.49
C GLU A 10 5.26 4.55 -10.87
N ASP A 11 4.93 5.83 -10.73
CA ASP A 11 5.80 6.82 -10.10
C ASP A 11 6.03 6.47 -8.62
N LEU A 12 4.96 6.13 -7.90
CA LEU A 12 5.02 5.72 -6.51
C LEU A 12 5.75 4.38 -6.35
N LYS A 13 5.54 3.44 -7.28
CA LYS A 13 6.27 2.17 -7.35
C LYS A 13 7.78 2.42 -7.37
N THR A 14 8.22 3.24 -8.32
CA THR A 14 9.64 3.57 -8.53
C THR A 14 10.24 4.25 -7.29
N LEU A 15 9.51 5.18 -6.69
CA LEU A 15 9.93 5.86 -5.47
C LEU A 15 10.09 4.88 -4.31
N LEU A 16 9.11 4.02 -4.05
CA LEU A 16 9.17 3.03 -2.98
C LEU A 16 10.28 1.98 -3.21
N GLU A 17 10.45 1.52 -4.45
CA GLU A 17 11.55 0.62 -4.83
C GLU A 17 12.92 1.30 -4.60
N SER A 18 13.05 2.60 -4.90
CA SER A 18 14.28 3.36 -4.62
C SER A 18 14.62 3.46 -3.13
N GLN A 19 13.62 3.35 -2.25
CA GLN A 19 13.81 3.30 -0.80
C GLN A 19 14.11 1.89 -0.28
N GLY A 20 14.18 0.89 -1.17
CA GLY A 20 14.46 -0.51 -0.82
C GLY A 20 13.23 -1.33 -0.44
N TYR A 21 12.02 -0.84 -0.70
CA TYR A 21 10.81 -1.63 -0.54
C TYR A 21 10.58 -2.55 -1.75
N GLN A 22 9.99 -3.72 -1.50
CA GLN A 22 9.53 -4.59 -2.58
C GLN A 22 8.10 -4.19 -2.92
N VAL A 23 7.85 -3.84 -4.17
CA VAL A 23 6.53 -3.35 -4.62
C VAL A 23 5.99 -4.24 -5.73
N ILE A 24 4.77 -4.71 -5.55
CA ILE A 24 4.05 -5.56 -6.50
C ILE A 24 2.71 -4.92 -6.84
N TYR A 25 2.09 -5.37 -7.92
CA TYR A 25 0.71 -5.00 -8.19
C TYR A 25 -0.27 -5.91 -7.44
N ILE A 26 -1.39 -5.35 -7.02
CA ILE A 26 -2.41 -6.05 -6.24
C ILE A 26 -3.02 -7.25 -6.98
N ASP A 27 -3.05 -7.23 -8.32
CA ASP A 27 -3.53 -8.33 -9.17
C ASP A 27 -2.59 -9.55 -9.20
N GLU A 28 -1.36 -9.44 -8.70
CA GLU A 28 -0.44 -10.57 -8.53
C GLU A 28 -0.89 -11.52 -7.40
N GLY A 29 -1.81 -11.07 -6.54
CA GLY A 29 -2.48 -11.92 -5.55
C GLY A 29 -1.53 -12.51 -4.51
N LEU A 30 -0.45 -11.81 -4.18
CA LEU A 30 0.50 -12.20 -3.14
C LEU A 30 0.11 -11.61 -1.77
N MET A 31 0.56 -12.26 -0.70
CA MET A 31 0.39 -11.74 0.66
C MET A 31 1.32 -10.55 0.87
N CYS A 32 0.77 -9.37 1.16
CA CYS A 32 1.53 -8.14 1.35
C CYS A 32 1.41 -7.58 2.77
N ASP A 33 2.46 -6.89 3.22
CA ASP A 33 2.50 -6.21 4.51
C ASP A 33 1.69 -4.90 4.47
N ALA A 34 1.68 -4.24 3.32
CA ALA A 34 0.92 -3.01 3.06
C ALA A 34 0.30 -3.02 1.67
N TYR A 35 -0.83 -2.34 1.52
CA TYR A 35 -1.53 -2.11 0.27
C TYR A 35 -1.85 -0.62 0.15
N ILE A 36 -1.32 0.00 -0.91
CA ILE A 36 -1.58 1.39 -1.26
C ILE A 36 -2.61 1.42 -2.38
N TYR A 37 -3.78 1.95 -2.07
CA TYR A 37 -4.93 1.93 -2.99
C TYR A 37 -5.19 3.29 -3.61
N SER A 38 -5.62 3.29 -4.86
CA SER A 38 -6.20 4.46 -5.52
C SER A 38 -7.63 4.68 -5.04
N ASN A 39 -8.30 5.75 -5.46
CA ASN A 39 -9.72 5.99 -5.13
C ASN A 39 -10.69 4.81 -5.43
N ALA A 40 -10.25 3.76 -6.14
CA ALA A 40 -10.98 2.52 -6.40
C ALA A 40 -10.83 1.41 -5.34
N PHE A 41 -10.68 1.75 -4.06
CA PHE A 41 -10.47 0.79 -2.95
C PHE A 41 -11.43 -0.41 -2.97
N GLY A 42 -12.73 -0.18 -3.21
CA GLY A 42 -13.77 -1.20 -3.03
C GLY A 42 -13.69 -2.39 -4.00
N GLN A 43 -13.14 -2.23 -5.20
CA GLN A 43 -13.06 -3.32 -6.19
C GLN A 43 -11.83 -4.23 -5.99
N GLN A 44 -10.81 -3.71 -5.31
CA GLN A 44 -9.49 -4.32 -5.16
C GLN A 44 -9.38 -5.18 -3.89
N LEU A 45 -10.27 -4.97 -2.91
CA LEU A 45 -10.31 -5.69 -1.63
C LEU A 45 -10.27 -7.23 -1.78
N LYS A 46 -10.89 -7.77 -2.82
CA LYS A 46 -10.94 -9.22 -3.09
C LYS A 46 -9.58 -9.85 -3.40
N TYR A 47 -8.60 -9.04 -3.78
CA TYR A 47 -7.24 -9.48 -4.10
C TYR A 47 -6.29 -9.36 -2.91
N ILE A 48 -6.69 -8.63 -1.85
CA ILE A 48 -5.88 -8.48 -0.64
C ILE A 48 -5.83 -9.81 0.09
N LYS A 49 -4.64 -10.40 0.17
CA LYS A 49 -4.38 -11.56 1.01
C LYS A 49 -3.69 -11.09 2.30
N PRO A 50 -4.42 -10.95 3.41
CA PRO A 50 -3.83 -10.50 4.65
C PRO A 50 -2.76 -11.49 5.14
N GLY A 51 -1.60 -10.96 5.52
CA GLY A 51 -0.57 -11.74 6.21
C GLY A 51 -0.98 -12.07 7.65
N LYS A 52 -0.12 -12.81 8.38
CA LYS A 52 -0.35 -13.16 9.80
C LYS A 52 -0.57 -11.97 10.72
N ASN A 53 -0.03 -10.80 10.37
CA ASN A 53 -0.15 -9.56 11.15
C ASN A 53 -1.13 -8.55 10.52
N GLY A 54 -1.98 -8.99 9.58
CA GLY A 54 -2.81 -8.13 8.76
C GLY A 54 -2.04 -7.42 7.65
N THR A 55 -2.76 -6.66 6.82
CA THR A 55 -2.19 -5.82 5.76
C THR A 55 -2.54 -4.36 6.07
N LEU A 56 -1.53 -3.50 6.08
CA LEU A 56 -1.69 -2.06 6.28
C LEU A 56 -2.34 -1.43 5.05
N LEU A 57 -3.41 -0.65 5.22
CA LEU A 57 -4.10 0.00 4.12
C LEU A 57 -3.75 1.49 4.10
N ILE A 58 -3.28 1.99 2.95
CA ILE A 58 -2.84 3.39 2.80
C ILE A 58 -3.52 3.97 1.56
N SER A 59 -4.07 5.18 1.68
CA SER A 59 -4.59 5.86 0.50
C SER A 59 -3.46 6.47 -0.31
N GLY A 60 -3.40 6.13 -1.60
CA GLY A 60 -2.45 6.71 -2.55
C GLY A 60 -2.73 8.17 -2.90
N SER A 61 -3.81 8.78 -2.39
CA SER A 61 -4.05 10.22 -2.51
C SER A 61 -3.27 11.04 -1.47
N MET A 62 -2.64 10.39 -0.50
CA MET A 62 -1.78 11.06 0.48
C MET A 62 -0.47 11.50 -0.16
N GLU A 63 0.15 12.54 0.39
CA GLU A 63 1.50 12.93 0.01
C GLU A 63 2.50 11.81 0.29
N TYR A 64 3.54 11.71 -0.55
CA TYR A 64 4.53 10.65 -0.49
C TYR A 64 5.21 10.52 0.88
N ASP A 65 5.54 11.64 1.52
CA ASP A 65 6.16 11.64 2.85
C ASP A 65 5.23 11.03 3.92
N ASN A 66 3.92 11.25 3.79
CA ASN A 66 2.93 10.66 4.68
C ASN A 66 2.78 9.15 4.43
N ILE A 67 2.82 8.71 3.17
CA ILE A 67 2.84 7.28 2.81
C ILE A 67 4.08 6.62 3.41
N LEU A 68 5.26 7.21 3.24
CA LEU A 68 6.50 6.70 3.82
C LEU A 68 6.45 6.65 5.35
N ASN A 69 5.90 7.67 5.99
CA ASN A 69 5.77 7.71 7.44
C ASN A 69 4.82 6.59 7.94
N ALA A 70 3.68 6.38 7.26
CA ALA A 70 2.75 5.30 7.57
C ALA A 70 3.41 3.92 7.39
N LEU A 71 4.19 3.72 6.32
CA LEU A 71 4.95 2.50 6.08
C LEU A 71 6.01 2.24 7.17
N LYS A 72 6.72 3.28 7.62
CA LYS A 72 7.78 3.18 8.65
C LYS A 72 7.22 2.93 10.05
N THR A 73 6.14 3.62 10.40
CA THR A 73 5.60 3.59 11.77
C THR A 73 4.54 2.51 11.96
N ARG A 74 3.97 1.96 10.88
CA ARG A 74 2.73 1.18 10.90
C ARG A 74 1.56 1.91 11.59
N LEU A 75 1.67 3.22 11.82
CA LEU A 75 0.60 4.04 12.36
C LEU A 75 -0.23 4.56 11.20
N ILE A 76 -1.46 4.09 11.11
CA ILE A 76 -2.51 4.78 10.36
C ILE A 76 -3.12 5.77 11.34
N THR A 77 -3.06 7.06 11.03
CA THR A 77 -3.98 8.02 11.65
C THR A 77 -5.40 7.50 11.43
N PRO A 78 -6.22 7.38 12.48
CA PRO A 78 -7.54 6.78 12.37
C PRO A 78 -8.37 7.54 11.33
N LEU A 79 -9.05 6.77 10.47
CA LEU A 79 -9.88 7.23 9.35
C LEU A 79 -11.20 7.89 9.78
N PHE A 80 -11.32 8.30 11.04
CA PHE A 80 -12.52 8.88 11.62
C PHE A 80 -12.15 10.06 12.51
N GLU A 81 -12.56 11.26 12.09
CA GLU A 81 -12.99 12.34 12.99
C GLU A 81 -14.51 12.27 13.14
#